data_AF-A0A1H4YGC6-F1
#
_entry.id   AF-A0A1H4YGC6-F1
#
_cell.length_a   1.000
_cell.length_b   1.000
_cell.length_c   1.000
_cell.angle_alpha   90.00
_cell.angle_beta   90.00
_cell.angle_gamma   90.00
#
_symmetry.space_group_name_H-M   'P 1'
#
loop_
_entity.id
_entity.type
_entity.pdbx_description
1 polymer ?
#
loop_
_entity_poly.entity_id
_entity_poly.type
_entity_poly.pdbx_seq_one_letter_code
_entity_poly.pdbx_strand_id
1 'polypeptide(L)'
;MSRPARKPRLLTGAALVACALWLCVGLPAGAAPTAPAADADAALIDACLNDAGMKGRDPRECGERVIRACLAEAGGSSTAAMTALACEKRRSDAWSLRARQAYRQVESKLGDADKRLLRTSQVQFELELRDLCAATRALAGSDPELAAAACASDLVAARALTLARLAAGKLP
;
A
#
# COMPACT_ATOMS: atom_id res chain seq x y z
N MET A 1 -38.42 44.45 -24.09
CA MET A 1 -38.10 43.11 -24.61
C MET A 1 -38.65 42.11 -23.60
N SER A 2 -39.84 41.58 -23.89
CA SER A 2 -40.58 40.71 -22.96
C SER A 2 -41.25 39.60 -23.76
N ARG A 3 -40.90 38.35 -23.49
CA ARG A 3 -41.71 37.18 -23.87
C ARG A 3 -41.70 36.16 -22.74
N PRO A 4 -42.86 35.90 -22.11
CA PRO A 4 -43.02 34.82 -21.15
C PRO A 4 -43.55 33.55 -21.82
N ALA A 5 -43.42 32.46 -21.05
CA ALA A 5 -44.29 31.27 -21.00
C ALA A 5 -44.41 30.36 -22.23
N ARG A 6 -43.90 29.13 -22.09
CA ARG A 6 -44.43 27.94 -22.77
C ARG A 6 -44.78 26.86 -21.75
N LYS A 7 -46.07 26.56 -21.67
CA LYS A 7 -46.69 25.30 -21.24
C LYS A 7 -48.05 25.23 -21.98
N PRO A 8 -48.75 24.09 -22.06
CA PRO A 8 -48.36 22.68 -21.93
C PRO A 8 -48.99 21.85 -23.09
N ARG A 9 -49.14 20.53 -22.88
CA ARG A 9 -50.04 19.56 -23.54
C ARG A 9 -49.35 18.70 -24.61
N LEU A 10 -49.52 17.38 -24.67
CA LEU A 10 -50.39 16.46 -23.93
C LEU A 10 -49.77 15.07 -24.03
N LEU A 11 -49.85 14.34 -22.92
CA LEU A 11 -49.70 12.89 -22.84
C LEU A 11 -50.80 12.20 -23.65
N THR A 12 -50.42 11.15 -24.36
CA THR A 12 -51.21 9.96 -24.75
C THR A 12 -50.19 9.12 -25.53
N GLY A 13 -49.87 7.87 -25.23
CA GLY A 13 -50.53 6.82 -24.48
C GLY A 13 -50.11 5.52 -25.18
N ALA A 14 -50.08 4.41 -24.43
CA ALA A 14 -49.88 3.03 -24.90
C ALA A 14 -48.45 2.69 -25.37
N ALA A 15 -47.67 1.99 -24.54
CA ALA A 15 -47.67 0.53 -24.41
C ALA A 15 -46.66 -0.11 -25.36
N LEU A 16 -45.58 -0.65 -24.78
CA LEU A 16 -45.12 -2.02 -24.97
C LEU A 16 -43.82 -2.21 -24.20
N VAL A 17 -43.94 -2.93 -23.09
CA VAL A 17 -42.86 -3.64 -22.43
C VAL A 17 -42.34 -4.65 -23.45
N ALA A 18 -41.27 -4.30 -24.16
CA ALA A 18 -40.49 -5.22 -24.96
C ALA A 18 -39.14 -5.39 -24.28
N CYS A 19 -39.01 -6.55 -23.66
CA CYS A 19 -37.84 -7.09 -23.01
C CYS A 19 -36.69 -7.21 -24.04
N ALA A 20 -35.86 -6.18 -24.17
CA ALA A 20 -34.56 -6.26 -24.83
C ALA A 20 -33.48 -6.49 -23.76
N LEU A 21 -33.63 -7.62 -23.08
CA LEU A 21 -32.64 -8.23 -22.22
C LEU A 21 -31.71 -9.04 -23.15
N TRP A 22 -30.41 -8.99 -22.88
CA TRP A 22 -29.31 -9.71 -23.54
C TRP A 22 -28.66 -9.03 -24.74
N LEU A 23 -27.75 -8.08 -24.42
CA LEU A 23 -26.42 -7.99 -25.07
C LEU A 23 -25.44 -7.03 -24.35
N CYS A 24 -25.78 -6.49 -23.18
CA CYS A 24 -24.79 -5.93 -22.26
C CYS A 24 -24.17 -7.04 -21.40
N VAL A 25 -23.55 -8.03 -22.05
CA VAL A 25 -22.59 -8.91 -21.35
C VAL A 25 -21.42 -8.03 -20.96
N GLY A 26 -21.14 -8.01 -19.66
CA GLY A 26 -20.33 -7.01 -19.00
C GLY A 26 -18.99 -6.76 -19.67
N LEU A 27 -18.78 -5.53 -20.11
CA LEU A 27 -17.46 -4.94 -19.91
C LEU A 27 -17.25 -4.91 -18.40
N PRO A 28 -16.20 -5.54 -17.85
CA PRO A 28 -15.77 -5.16 -16.54
C PRO A 28 -15.32 -3.70 -16.68
N ALA A 29 -16.19 -2.78 -16.25
CA ALA A 29 -15.73 -1.49 -15.76
C ALA A 29 -14.60 -1.84 -14.81
N GLY A 30 -13.36 -1.52 -15.21
CA GLY A 30 -12.16 -1.87 -14.47
C GLY A 30 -12.39 -1.47 -13.04
N ALA A 31 -12.66 -2.46 -12.18
CA ALA A 31 -12.80 -2.22 -10.77
C ALA A 31 -11.48 -1.57 -10.37
N ALA A 32 -11.55 -0.33 -9.87
CA ALA A 32 -10.43 0.19 -9.10
C ALA A 32 -10.10 -0.90 -8.07
N PRO A 33 -8.85 -1.37 -7.98
CA PRO A 33 -8.53 -2.50 -7.13
C PRO A 33 -9.02 -2.20 -5.70
N THR A 34 -10.08 -2.90 -5.31
CA THR A 34 -10.70 -2.84 -3.99
C THR A 34 -9.72 -3.49 -3.03
N ALA A 35 -8.85 -2.71 -2.40
CA ALA A 35 -7.80 -3.14 -1.47
C ALA A 35 -7.78 -4.65 -1.14
N PRO A 36 -6.88 -5.44 -1.77
CA PRO A 36 -6.42 -6.68 -1.15
C PRO A 36 -4.91 -6.93 -1.32
N ALA A 37 -4.12 -6.03 -1.92
CA ALA A 37 -2.69 -6.29 -2.14
C ALA A 37 -1.87 -6.18 -0.84
N ALA A 38 -2.02 -5.07 -0.10
CA ALA A 38 -1.17 -4.81 1.07
C ALA A 38 -1.39 -5.80 2.22
N ASP A 39 -2.63 -6.26 2.47
CA ASP A 39 -2.92 -7.24 3.52
C ASP A 39 -2.36 -8.63 3.17
N ALA A 40 -2.55 -9.08 1.92
CA ALA A 40 -1.98 -10.34 1.44
C ALA A 40 -0.45 -10.31 1.43
N ASP A 41 0.14 -9.20 0.95
CA ASP A 41 1.59 -8.99 0.96
C ASP A 41 2.14 -8.92 2.39
N ALA A 42 1.43 -8.28 3.33
CA ALA A 42 1.81 -8.27 4.74
C ALA A 42 1.73 -9.65 5.38
N ALA A 43 0.74 -10.48 4.99
CA ALA A 43 0.64 -11.87 5.43
C ALA A 43 1.80 -12.74 4.93
N LEU A 44 2.31 -12.49 3.72
CA LEU A 44 3.54 -13.15 3.23
C LEU A 44 4.75 -12.80 4.11
N ILE A 45 4.85 -11.55 4.54
CA ILE A 45 5.90 -11.10 5.48
C ILE A 45 5.69 -11.76 6.84
N ASP A 46 4.45 -11.85 7.36
CA ASP A 46 4.16 -12.49 8.65
C ASP A 46 4.52 -13.98 8.63
N ALA A 47 4.11 -14.69 7.58
CA ALA A 47 4.43 -16.10 7.41
C ALA A 47 5.95 -16.32 7.40
N CYS A 48 6.70 -15.42 6.75
CA CYS A 48 8.16 -15.46 6.76
C CYS A 48 8.75 -15.19 8.14
N LEU A 49 8.33 -14.13 8.83
CA LEU A 49 8.89 -13.78 10.14
C LEU A 49 8.64 -14.84 11.22
N ASN A 50 7.55 -15.60 11.09
CA ASN A 50 7.20 -16.70 11.98
C ASN A 50 7.81 -18.05 11.55
N ASP A 51 8.46 -18.11 10.39
CA ASP A 51 9.16 -19.31 9.92
C ASP A 51 10.35 -19.61 10.84
N ALA A 52 10.41 -20.84 11.39
CA ALA A 52 11.50 -21.26 12.27
C ALA A 52 12.88 -21.14 11.58
N GLY A 53 12.93 -21.25 10.25
CA GLY A 53 14.14 -21.06 9.45
C GLY A 53 14.64 -19.61 9.36
N MET A 54 13.88 -18.62 9.85
CA MET A 54 14.31 -17.22 9.92
C MET A 54 15.10 -16.87 11.19
N LYS A 55 15.26 -17.81 12.14
CA LYS A 55 16.04 -17.57 13.35
C LYS A 55 17.49 -17.22 13.00
N GLY A 56 17.96 -16.04 13.42
CA GLY A 56 19.32 -15.55 13.18
C GLY A 56 19.55 -14.91 11.80
N ARG A 57 18.52 -14.84 10.94
CA ARG A 57 18.57 -14.16 9.64
C ARG A 57 18.11 -12.70 9.75
N ASP A 58 18.41 -11.90 8.74
CA ASP A 58 17.88 -10.54 8.65
C ASP A 58 16.36 -10.59 8.36
N PRO A 59 15.50 -10.14 9.29
CA PRO A 59 14.06 -10.14 9.08
C PRO A 59 13.59 -9.24 7.91
N ARG A 60 14.43 -8.31 7.44
CA ARG A 60 14.11 -7.47 6.26
C ARG A 60 13.99 -8.30 4.97
N GLU A 61 14.70 -9.43 4.89
CA GLU A 61 14.61 -10.38 3.77
C GLU A 61 13.18 -10.93 3.57
N CYS A 62 12.31 -10.86 4.58
CA CYS A 62 10.92 -11.25 4.42
C CYS A 62 10.14 -10.38 3.42
N GLY A 63 10.58 -9.14 3.19
CA GLY A 63 10.05 -8.29 2.12
C GLY A 63 10.29 -8.86 0.71
N GLU A 64 11.35 -9.65 0.52
CA GLU A 64 11.66 -10.29 -0.78
C GLU A 64 10.61 -11.32 -1.20
N ARG A 65 9.81 -11.85 -0.26
CA ARG A 65 8.68 -12.71 -0.62
C ARG A 65 7.60 -11.94 -1.38
N VAL A 66 7.37 -10.67 -1.02
CA VAL A 66 6.43 -9.79 -1.72
C VAL A 66 6.94 -9.46 -3.12
N ILE A 67 8.22 -9.09 -3.25
CA ILE A 67 8.83 -8.78 -4.55
C ILE A 67 8.75 -10.01 -5.47
N ARG A 68 9.14 -11.19 -4.99
CA ARG A 68 9.07 -12.42 -5.80
C ARG A 68 7.65 -12.79 -6.22
N ALA A 69 6.67 -12.67 -5.33
CA ALA A 69 5.27 -12.91 -5.67
C ALA A 69 4.78 -11.92 -6.74
N CYS A 70 5.07 -10.62 -6.55
CA CYS A 70 4.74 -9.58 -7.51
C CYS A 70 5.38 -9.78 -8.89
N LEU A 71 6.65 -10.16 -8.95
CA LEU A 71 7.35 -10.42 -10.21
C LEU A 71 6.80 -11.68 -10.92
N ALA A 72 6.41 -12.71 -10.17
CA ALA A 72 5.79 -13.91 -10.73
C ALA A 72 4.42 -13.62 -11.35
N GLU A 73 3.62 -12.76 -10.72
CA GLU A 73 2.33 -12.29 -11.27
C GLU A 73 2.49 -11.50 -12.57
N ALA A 74 3.61 -10.78 -12.74
CA ALA A 74 3.88 -9.95 -13.91
C ALA A 74 4.28 -10.75 -15.17
N GLY A 75 4.49 -12.07 -15.06
CA GLY A 75 4.56 -12.98 -16.21
C GLY A 75 5.61 -12.69 -17.29
N GLY A 76 6.70 -11.97 -16.96
CA GLY A 76 7.76 -11.65 -17.93
C GLY A 76 7.51 -10.41 -18.81
N SER A 77 6.75 -9.43 -18.32
CA SER A 77 6.50 -8.13 -18.98
C SER A 77 7.76 -7.47 -19.60
N SER A 78 7.58 -6.82 -20.76
CA SER A 78 8.62 -6.08 -21.49
C SER A 78 9.07 -4.78 -20.80
N THR A 79 8.53 -4.45 -19.62
CA THR A 79 8.88 -3.28 -18.82
C THR A 79 9.47 -3.68 -17.47
N ALA A 80 10.59 -4.40 -17.48
CA ALA A 80 11.24 -4.94 -16.29
C ALA A 80 11.48 -3.88 -15.20
N ALA A 81 11.98 -2.68 -15.56
CA ALA A 81 12.22 -1.60 -14.61
C ALA A 81 10.93 -1.05 -13.97
N MET A 82 9.86 -0.86 -14.75
CA MET A 82 8.55 -0.43 -14.24
C MET A 82 7.94 -1.49 -13.34
N THR A 83 8.11 -2.77 -13.70
CA THR A 83 7.64 -3.90 -12.90
C THR A 83 8.39 -3.98 -11.58
N ALA A 84 9.71 -3.87 -11.59
CA ALA A 84 10.54 -3.83 -10.38
C ALA A 84 10.13 -2.67 -9.46
N LEU A 85 9.94 -1.47 -10.02
CA LEU A 85 9.49 -0.30 -9.26
C LEU A 85 8.10 -0.52 -8.63
N ALA A 86 7.17 -1.13 -9.36
CA ALA A 86 5.85 -1.46 -8.83
C ALA A 86 5.92 -2.50 -7.69
N CYS A 87 6.80 -3.50 -7.82
CA CYS A 87 7.00 -4.51 -6.77
C CYS A 87 7.67 -3.94 -5.52
N GLU A 88 8.61 -3.01 -5.64
CA GLU A 88 9.16 -2.29 -4.48
C GLU A 88 8.11 -1.47 -3.75
N LYS A 89 7.21 -0.80 -4.49
CA LYS A 89 6.09 -0.08 -3.89
C LYS A 89 5.15 -1.01 -3.12
N ARG A 90 4.80 -2.18 -3.67
CA ARG A 90 4.00 -3.20 -2.97
C ARG A 90 4.67 -3.67 -1.67
N ARG A 91 5.97 -3.95 -1.73
CA ARG A 91 6.75 -4.31 -0.53
C ARG A 91 6.72 -3.19 0.51
N SER A 92 6.91 -1.94 0.10
CA SER A 92 6.84 -0.78 0.99
C SER A 92 5.45 -0.59 1.61
N ASP A 93 4.38 -0.80 0.84
CA ASP A 93 3.00 -0.71 1.32
C ASP A 93 2.68 -1.80 2.37
N ALA A 94 3.17 -3.02 2.13
CA ALA A 94 3.04 -4.14 3.06
C ALA A 94 3.78 -3.86 4.39
N TRP A 95 5.03 -3.39 4.33
CA TRP A 95 5.75 -2.96 5.52
C TRP A 95 5.10 -1.77 6.22
N SER A 96 4.55 -0.82 5.47
CA SER A 96 3.85 0.35 6.00
C SER A 96 2.58 -0.05 6.76
N LEU A 97 1.83 -1.02 6.24
CA LEU A 97 0.67 -1.59 6.93
C LEU A 97 1.08 -2.19 8.29
N ARG A 98 2.13 -3.01 8.30
CA ARG A 98 2.68 -3.59 9.54
C ARG A 98 3.17 -2.52 10.51
N ALA A 99 3.87 -1.50 10.02
CA ALA A 99 4.33 -0.37 10.84
C ALA A 99 3.15 0.34 11.51
N ARG A 100 2.07 0.63 10.76
CA ARG A 100 0.86 1.26 11.31
C ARG A 100 0.15 0.37 12.33
N GLN A 101 0.08 -0.93 12.10
CA GLN A 101 -0.52 -1.88 13.05
C GLN A 101 0.30 -1.93 14.35
N ALA A 102 1.62 -2.08 14.25
CA ALA A 102 2.51 -2.11 15.41
C ALA A 102 2.52 -0.77 16.16
N TYR A 103 2.52 0.36 15.43
CA TYR A 103 2.40 1.70 16.02
C TYR A 103 1.18 1.82 16.93
N ARG A 104 0.00 1.39 16.44
CA ARG A 104 -1.25 1.43 17.23
C ARG A 104 -1.16 0.54 18.48
N GLN A 105 -0.51 -0.62 18.40
CA GLN A 105 -0.31 -1.50 19.55
C GLN A 105 0.64 -0.90 20.59
N VAL A 106 1.69 -0.19 20.16
CA VAL A 106 2.55 0.56 21.08
C VAL A 106 1.76 1.71 21.70
N GLU A 107 1.10 2.54 20.89
CA GLU A 107 0.35 3.71 21.37
C GLU A 107 -0.74 3.33 22.39
N SER A 108 -1.41 2.19 22.23
CA SER A 108 -2.45 1.72 23.14
C SER A 108 -1.95 1.36 24.55
N LYS A 109 -0.64 1.17 24.72
CA LYS A 109 -0.02 0.77 26.00
C LYS A 109 0.64 1.95 26.73
N LEU A 110 0.72 3.12 26.10
CA LEU A 110 1.47 4.27 26.60
C LEU A 110 0.59 5.26 27.37
N GLY A 111 1.20 5.94 28.34
CA GLY A 111 0.66 7.17 28.93
C GLY A 111 0.77 8.36 27.98
N ASP A 112 0.08 9.46 28.26
CA ASP A 112 -0.03 10.59 27.32
C ASP A 112 1.31 11.29 27.01
N ALA A 113 2.24 11.30 27.96
CA ALA A 113 3.59 11.83 27.73
C ALA A 113 4.34 10.99 26.70
N ASP A 114 4.31 9.66 26.83
CA ASP A 114 5.01 8.75 25.93
C ASP A 114 4.32 8.64 24.56
N LYS A 115 2.99 8.78 24.51
CA LYS A 115 2.27 8.91 23.22
C LYS A 115 2.77 10.11 22.43
N ARG A 116 3.02 11.26 23.07
CA ARG A 116 3.62 12.42 22.40
C ARG A 116 5.02 12.11 21.88
N LEU A 117 5.85 11.42 22.67
CA LEU A 117 7.18 10.99 22.23
C LEU A 117 7.12 10.05 21.02
N LEU A 118 6.21 9.06 21.04
CA LEU A 118 6.00 8.13 19.94
C LEU A 118 5.57 8.85 18.66
N ARG A 119 4.64 9.81 18.76
CA ARG A 119 4.19 10.65 17.63
C ARG A 119 5.32 11.48 17.06
N THR A 120 6.08 12.18 17.91
CA THR A 120 7.24 12.98 17.47
C THR A 120 8.29 12.11 16.79
N SER A 121 8.57 10.92 17.33
CA SER A 121 9.47 9.95 16.70
C SER A 121 8.97 9.51 15.32
N GLN A 122 7.67 9.34 15.14
CA GLN A 122 7.09 8.97 13.85
C GLN A 122 7.19 10.08 12.81
N VAL A 123 6.92 11.33 13.21
CA VAL A 123 7.12 12.50 12.34
C VAL A 123 8.58 12.64 11.91
N GLN A 124 9.52 12.49 12.85
CA GLN A 124 10.95 12.56 12.55
C GLN A 124 11.37 11.45 11.57
N PHE A 125 10.87 10.23 11.75
CA PHE A 125 11.11 9.13 10.82
C PHE A 125 10.59 9.44 9.40
N GLU A 126 9.42 10.06 9.25
CA GLU A 126 8.87 10.41 7.93
C GLU A 126 9.70 11.48 7.22
N LEU A 127 10.27 12.42 7.96
CA LEU A 127 11.22 13.40 7.44
C LEU A 127 12.53 12.72 6.98
N GLU A 128 13.10 11.86 7.82
CA GLU A 128 14.32 11.10 7.49
C GLU A 128 14.11 10.18 6.28
N LEU A 129 12.97 9.48 6.22
CA LEU A 129 12.57 8.65 5.08
C LEU A 129 12.57 9.45 3.78
N ARG A 130 11.94 10.63 3.79
CA ARG A 130 11.88 11.51 2.62
C ARG A 130 13.27 11.97 2.20
N ASP A 131 14.05 12.49 3.14
CA ASP A 131 15.32 13.16 2.85
C ASP A 131 16.40 12.14 2.43
N LEU A 132 16.48 11.00 3.11
CA LEU A 132 17.42 9.93 2.75
C LEU A 132 17.09 9.33 1.39
N CYS A 133 15.83 9.02 1.10
CA CYS A 133 15.49 8.42 -0.20
C CYS A 133 15.53 9.43 -1.35
N ALA A 134 15.35 10.73 -1.09
CA ALA A 134 15.66 11.77 -2.06
C ALA A 134 17.17 11.85 -2.37
N ALA A 135 18.03 11.74 -1.35
CA ALA A 135 19.47 11.65 -1.56
C ALA A 135 19.86 10.38 -2.33
N THR A 136 19.28 9.21 -1.98
CA THR A 136 19.49 7.96 -2.73
C THR A 136 19.10 8.10 -4.20
N ARG A 137 17.95 8.73 -4.49
CA ARG A 137 17.51 9.02 -5.86
C ARG A 137 18.53 9.88 -6.61
N ALA A 138 19.03 10.94 -5.97
CA ALA A 138 19.94 11.90 -6.59
C ALA A 138 21.35 11.32 -6.84
N LEU A 139 21.77 10.36 -6.01
CA LEU A 139 23.08 9.72 -6.10
C LEU A 139 23.07 8.41 -6.91
N ALA A 140 21.90 7.94 -7.33
CA ALA A 140 21.78 6.71 -8.11
C ALA A 140 22.35 6.89 -9.52
N GLY A 141 23.23 5.98 -9.95
CA GLY A 141 23.80 5.98 -11.30
C GLY A 141 22.82 5.46 -12.36
N SER A 142 22.05 4.42 -12.05
CA SER A 142 20.98 3.88 -12.91
C SER A 142 19.70 3.69 -12.11
N ASP A 143 18.56 3.79 -12.79
CA ASP A 143 17.21 3.58 -12.23
C ASP A 143 16.94 4.34 -10.91
N PRO A 144 17.05 5.69 -10.89
CA PRO A 144 16.94 6.48 -9.66
C PRO A 144 15.60 6.32 -8.94
N GLU A 145 14.51 6.08 -9.67
CA GLU A 145 13.20 5.77 -9.07
C GLU A 145 13.21 4.46 -8.29
N LEU A 146 13.85 3.44 -8.85
CA LEU A 146 13.91 2.12 -8.24
C LEU A 146 14.79 2.17 -6.99
N ALA A 147 15.93 2.86 -7.07
CA ALA A 147 16.81 3.07 -5.91
C ALA A 147 16.08 3.80 -4.77
N ALA A 148 15.31 4.85 -5.09
CA ALA A 148 14.51 5.57 -4.10
C ALA A 148 13.40 4.69 -3.50
N ALA A 149 12.73 3.88 -4.31
CA ALA A 149 11.68 2.97 -3.85
C ALA A 149 12.23 1.87 -2.94
N ALA A 150 13.37 1.26 -3.30
CA ALA A 150 14.06 0.28 -2.47
C ALA A 150 14.51 0.89 -1.14
N CYS A 151 15.09 2.10 -1.16
CA CYS A 151 15.40 2.86 0.06
C CYS A 151 14.18 3.01 0.97
N ALA A 152 13.05 3.43 0.42
CA ALA A 152 11.84 3.64 1.20
C ALA A 152 11.34 2.33 1.80
N SER A 153 11.34 1.26 0.99
CA SER A 153 10.97 -0.08 1.38
C SER A 153 11.80 -0.60 2.57
N ASP A 154 13.13 -0.42 2.54
CA ASP A 154 14.04 -0.85 3.60
C ASP A 154 13.88 -0.05 4.90
N LEU A 155 13.75 1.26 4.82
CA LEU A 155 13.57 2.12 5.99
C LEU A 155 12.21 1.86 6.66
N VAL A 156 11.14 1.69 5.88
CA VAL A 156 9.82 1.32 6.40
C VAL A 156 9.86 -0.07 7.04
N ALA A 157 10.57 -1.04 6.43
CA ALA A 157 10.76 -2.37 7.03
C ALA A 157 11.45 -2.28 8.41
N ALA A 158 12.55 -1.52 8.49
CA ALA A 158 13.28 -1.32 9.74
C ALA A 158 12.40 -0.66 10.83
N ARG A 159 11.58 0.34 10.45
CA ARG A 159 10.63 0.98 11.36
C ARG A 159 9.55 0.02 11.82
N ALA A 160 8.97 -0.76 10.90
CA ALA A 160 7.94 -1.75 11.21
C ALA A 160 8.44 -2.79 12.22
N LEU A 161 9.65 -3.30 12.02
CA LEU A 161 10.30 -4.27 12.91
C LEU A 161 10.60 -3.66 14.29
N THR A 162 11.05 -2.41 14.33
CA THR A 162 11.29 -1.69 15.59
C THR A 162 10.00 -1.52 16.39
N LEU A 163 8.94 -1.04 15.74
CA LEU A 163 7.62 -0.89 16.37
C LEU A 163 7.05 -2.24 16.83
N ALA A 164 7.24 -3.30 16.05
CA ALA A 164 6.78 -4.64 16.43
C ALA A 164 7.51 -5.17 17.67
N ARG A 165 8.82 -4.94 17.79
CA ARG A 165 9.59 -5.28 19.00
C ARG A 165 9.10 -4.50 20.23
N LEU A 166 8.85 -3.20 20.07
CA LEU A 166 8.27 -2.37 21.14
C LEU A 166 6.87 -2.85 21.54
N ALA A 167 6.06 -3.27 20.56
CA ALA A 167 4.74 -3.82 20.80
C ALA A 167 4.79 -5.18 21.53
N ALA A 168 5.79 -6.02 21.24
CA ALA A 168 5.96 -7.33 21.89
C ALA A 168 6.61 -7.25 23.28
N GLY A 169 7.40 -6.20 23.55
CA GLY A 169 8.01 -5.98 24.86
C GLY A 169 7.00 -5.70 25.97
N LYS A 170 7.36 -6.05 27.21
CA LYS A 170 6.74 -5.44 28.39
C LYS A 170 7.28 -4.00 28.47
N LEU A 171 6.46 -3.04 28.07
CA LEU A 171 6.69 -1.64 28.39
C LEU A 171 6.63 -1.53 29.94
N PRO A 172 7.51 -0.74 30.56
CA PRO A 172 7.64 -0.65 32.02
C PRO A 172 6.33 -0.26 32.71
#